data_AF-A0A2R4X4I8-F1
#
_entry.id   AF-A0A2R4X4I8-F1
#
_cell.length_a   1.000
_cell.length_b   1.000
_cell.length_c   1.000
_cell.angle_alpha   90.00
_cell.angle_beta   90.00
_cell.angle_gamma   90.00
#
_symmetry.space_group_name_H-M   'P 1'
#
loop_
_entity.id
_entity.type
_entity.pdbx_description
1 polymer ?
#
loop_
_entity_poly.entity_id
_entity_poly.type
_entity_poly.pdbx_seq_one_letter_code
_entity_poly.pdbx_strand_id
1 'polypeptide(L)'
;MGREEYRLHRRLFAGGRFAAFPVVIAVLVAAGSLLFVETGTDPDVIVGGLGALAVIFGLHTGSIGFVGRDAIQDLLGEITLVVFAGRTLPLSNGELLGAFVLKDLAYYAMLFLFPMAVGATPAIAAIERGAGGPLAIALGVAWLWVSLLVGFALGLGTTLAGIGLARRGLWGRAALALAATLAVGGLLAGVDPRLVVPVGSIETLTPARVAGAASALAVVYATAALTFDPASGRAERSVDPAFARWNARLGDPIATKTLLSLHRSTGGIGKVGFSAAILAIVTVALIDLAGTITGRAPSIGLSVGAMLGLSGFTTYNWLAQAADPDADRAHPISIGQIVRSTATTAMVLGPAVGLAAHAIVVLWTGAEAIPALVGAVLLVGIVWYVVGVTVALAGLSPGEFLFDGVRFALFGVATMVPLGAIFVVAFVIAPLPPIGLAALVALAVALGTIGLGAVRLAVGRWTRRLRQA
;
A
#
# COMPACT_ATOMS: atom_id res chain seq x y z
N MET A 1 15.99 5.81 23.16
CA MET A 1 14.81 5.64 22.29
C MET A 1 15.11 4.72 21.09
N GLY A 2 15.98 5.11 20.15
CA GLY A 2 16.26 4.29 18.95
C GLY A 2 16.79 2.87 19.20
N ARG A 3 17.58 2.65 20.26
CA ARG A 3 18.08 1.31 20.63
C ARG A 3 16.96 0.38 21.13
N GLU A 4 15.96 0.93 21.82
CA GLU A 4 14.84 0.16 22.36
C GLU A 4 13.79 -0.10 21.28
N GLU A 5 13.57 0.88 20.40
CA GLU A 5 12.72 0.71 19.21
C GLU A 5 13.33 -0.32 18.25
N TYR A 6 14.64 -0.29 18.01
CA TYR A 6 15.33 -1.34 17.24
C TYR A 6 15.24 -2.71 17.92
N ARG A 7 15.38 -2.79 19.25
CA ARG A 7 15.24 -4.06 19.99
C ARG A 7 13.82 -4.62 19.90
N LEU A 8 12.81 -3.76 19.96
CA LEU A 8 11.40 -4.09 19.84
C LEU A 8 11.07 -4.55 18.42
N HIS A 9 11.47 -3.81 17.39
CA HIS A 9 11.30 -4.20 15.99
C HIS A 9 12.07 -5.47 15.64
N ARG A 10 13.28 -5.66 16.18
CA ARG A 10 14.04 -6.91 16.00
C ARG A 10 13.34 -8.11 16.63
N ARG A 11 12.63 -7.93 17.75
CA ARG A 11 11.85 -8.99 18.40
C ARG A 11 10.53 -9.27 17.68
N LEU A 12 9.86 -8.23 17.18
CA LEU A 12 8.56 -8.33 16.47
C LEU A 12 8.70 -8.76 15.00
N PHE A 13 9.70 -8.27 14.27
CA PHE A 13 9.79 -8.38 12.80
C PHE A 13 10.99 -9.20 12.29
N ALA A 14 11.31 -10.30 12.97
CA ALA A 14 12.23 -11.34 12.47
C ALA A 14 13.76 -11.11 12.61
N GLY A 15 14.22 -10.48 13.69
CA GLY A 15 15.63 -10.56 14.09
C GLY A 15 16.57 -9.77 13.17
N GLY A 16 17.73 -10.34 12.82
CA GLY A 16 18.72 -9.69 11.94
C GLY A 16 18.25 -9.46 10.50
N ARG A 17 17.17 -10.13 10.06
CA ARG A 17 16.59 -9.99 8.72
C ARG A 17 15.94 -8.63 8.49
N PHE A 18 15.51 -7.97 9.57
CA PHE A 18 15.03 -6.60 9.54
C PHE A 18 16.11 -5.62 9.05
N ALA A 19 17.39 -5.87 9.36
CA ALA A 19 18.49 -5.01 8.91
C ALA A 19 18.77 -5.12 7.40
N ALA A 20 18.31 -6.18 6.73
CA ALA A 20 18.43 -6.31 5.28
C ALA A 20 17.42 -5.44 4.52
N PHE A 21 16.36 -4.99 5.18
CA PHE A 21 15.25 -4.29 4.54
C PHE A 21 15.67 -2.95 3.87
N PRO A 22 16.43 -2.05 4.54
CA PRO A 22 17.00 -0.87 3.90
C PRO A 22 17.84 -1.19 2.66
N VAL A 23 18.66 -2.25 2.73
CA VAL A 23 19.53 -2.66 1.62
C VAL A 23 18.70 -3.12 0.42
N VAL A 24 17.64 -3.89 0.66
CA VAL A 24 16.72 -4.32 -0.40
C VAL A 24 16.07 -3.11 -1.09
N ILE A 25 15.63 -2.10 -0.33
CA ILE A 25 15.09 -0.85 -0.91
C ILE A 25 16.14 -0.16 -1.77
N ALA A 26 17.35 0.06 -1.25
CA ALA A 26 18.40 0.72 -2.01
C ALA A 26 18.72 -0.01 -3.32
N VAL A 27 18.81 -1.35 -3.29
CA VAL A 27 19.08 -2.16 -4.48
C VAL A 27 17.93 -2.11 -5.48
N LEU A 28 16.68 -2.21 -5.04
CA LEU A 28 15.52 -2.15 -5.93
C LEU A 28 15.39 -0.77 -6.59
N VAL A 29 15.59 0.30 -5.83
CA VAL A 29 15.53 1.67 -6.37
C VAL A 29 16.73 1.93 -7.28
N ALA A 30 17.93 1.41 -6.98
CA ALA A 30 19.09 1.50 -7.86
C ALA A 30 18.88 0.76 -9.18
N ALA A 31 18.40 -0.49 -9.11
CA ALA A 31 18.10 -1.27 -10.31
C ALA A 31 17.01 -0.58 -11.15
N GLY A 32 15.92 -0.13 -10.53
CA GLY A 32 14.85 0.58 -11.22
C GLY A 32 15.33 1.89 -11.85
N SER A 33 16.05 2.72 -11.09
CA SER A 33 16.58 4.00 -11.57
C SER A 33 17.55 3.79 -12.74
N LEU A 34 18.46 2.82 -12.62
CA LEU A 34 19.39 2.49 -13.71
C LEU A 34 18.64 2.05 -14.97
N LEU A 35 17.69 1.12 -14.85
CA LEU A 35 16.92 0.63 -16.00
C LEU A 35 16.10 1.73 -16.68
N PHE A 36 15.46 2.61 -15.90
CA PHE A 36 14.70 3.73 -16.46
C PHE A 36 15.60 4.73 -17.19
N VAL A 37 16.77 5.04 -16.63
CA VAL A 37 17.75 5.91 -17.28
C VAL A 37 18.27 5.30 -18.58
N GLU A 38 18.63 4.01 -18.57
CA GLU A 38 19.13 3.30 -19.77
C GLU A 38 18.06 3.17 -20.86
N THR A 39 16.78 3.14 -20.49
CA THR A 39 15.66 3.11 -21.43
C THR A 39 15.25 4.50 -21.94
N GLY A 40 15.99 5.56 -21.56
CA GLY A 40 15.77 6.92 -22.05
C GLY A 40 14.70 7.71 -21.29
N THR A 41 14.27 7.24 -20.12
CA THR A 41 13.37 8.01 -19.24
C THR A 41 14.12 9.22 -18.71
N ASP A 42 13.49 10.40 -18.77
CA ASP A 42 14.02 11.63 -18.17
C ASP A 42 14.30 11.40 -16.66
N PRO A 43 15.55 11.58 -16.21
CA PRO A 43 15.92 11.41 -14.81
C PRO A 43 15.10 12.26 -13.82
N ASP A 44 14.65 13.46 -14.23
CA ASP A 44 13.80 14.31 -13.38
C ASP A 44 12.41 13.68 -13.16
N VAL A 45 11.91 12.90 -14.12
CA VAL A 45 10.65 12.13 -13.97
C VAL A 45 10.84 10.99 -12.97
N ILE A 46 12.00 10.34 -12.95
CA ILE A 46 12.31 9.28 -11.98
C ILE A 46 12.32 9.86 -10.55
N VAL A 47 13.04 10.97 -10.35
CA VAL A 47 13.09 11.68 -9.07
C VAL A 47 11.71 12.19 -8.65
N GLY A 48 10.96 12.77 -9.61
CA GLY A 48 9.55 13.18 -9.47
C GLY A 48 8.66 12.04 -8.95
N GLY A 49 8.77 10.87 -9.57
CA GLY A 49 8.03 9.67 -9.21
C GLY A 49 8.33 9.17 -7.79
N LEU A 50 9.60 9.23 -7.36
CA LEU A 50 9.98 8.89 -5.98
C LEU A 50 9.37 9.86 -4.96
N GLY A 51 9.31 11.15 -5.27
CA GLY A 51 8.63 12.13 -4.41
C GLY A 51 7.12 11.90 -4.31
N ALA A 52 6.47 11.58 -5.43
CA ALA A 52 5.06 11.19 -5.42
C ALA A 52 4.82 9.93 -4.58
N LEU A 53 5.70 8.94 -4.70
CA LEU A 53 5.67 7.72 -3.89
C LEU A 53 5.84 8.04 -2.39
N ALA A 54 6.74 8.97 -2.03
CA ALA A 54 6.92 9.39 -0.64
C ALA A 54 5.67 10.06 -0.05
N VAL A 55 4.97 10.90 -0.82
CA VAL A 55 3.68 11.50 -0.40
C VAL A 55 2.63 10.42 -0.18
N ILE A 56 2.47 9.50 -1.13
CA ILE A 56 1.51 8.39 -1.02
C ILE A 56 1.86 7.50 0.18
N PHE A 57 3.14 7.24 0.40
CA PHE A 57 3.62 6.48 1.54
C PHE A 57 3.32 7.20 2.85
N GLY A 58 3.50 8.52 2.91
CA GLY A 58 3.10 9.35 4.05
C GLY A 58 1.59 9.27 4.33
N LEU A 59 0.76 9.40 3.29
CA LEU A 59 -0.70 9.25 3.39
C LEU A 59 -1.08 7.88 3.98
N HIS A 60 -0.42 6.82 3.50
CA HIS A 60 -0.65 5.46 3.95
C HIS A 60 -0.21 5.25 5.42
N THR A 61 1.00 5.64 5.78
CA THR A 61 1.52 5.52 7.16
C THR A 61 0.65 6.29 8.14
N GLY A 62 0.22 7.50 7.79
CA GLY A 62 -0.71 8.28 8.59
C GLY A 62 -2.01 7.52 8.87
N SER A 63 -2.50 6.70 7.94
CA SER A 63 -3.73 5.92 8.12
C SER A 63 -3.54 4.68 9.01
N ILE A 64 -2.39 4.01 8.90
CA ILE A 64 -2.05 2.82 9.70
C ILE A 64 -1.92 3.17 11.18
N GLY A 65 -1.35 4.34 11.52
CA GLY A 65 -1.29 4.81 12.90
C GLY A 65 -2.65 4.85 13.62
N PHE A 66 -3.76 4.95 12.88
CA PHE A 66 -5.12 4.95 13.41
C PHE A 66 -5.89 3.66 13.22
N VAL A 67 -5.68 2.94 12.11
CA VAL A 67 -6.26 1.60 11.91
C VAL A 67 -5.62 0.59 12.88
N GLY A 68 -4.37 0.82 13.26
CA GLY A 68 -3.67 0.07 14.30
C GLY A 68 -4.40 0.09 15.63
N ARG A 69 -5.30 1.05 15.91
CA ARG A 69 -6.14 1.02 17.12
C ARG A 69 -7.06 -0.18 17.16
N ASP A 70 -7.76 -0.47 16.07
CA ASP A 70 -8.67 -1.62 15.99
C ASP A 70 -7.87 -2.93 15.98
N ALA A 71 -6.79 -2.99 15.19
CA ALA A 71 -5.96 -4.19 15.07
C ALA A 71 -5.15 -4.51 16.34
N ILE A 72 -4.68 -3.49 17.08
CA ILE A 72 -3.90 -3.66 18.32
C ILE A 72 -4.82 -3.86 19.54
N GLN A 73 -6.01 -3.23 19.58
CA GLN A 73 -7.02 -3.58 20.60
C GLN A 73 -7.48 -5.03 20.46
N ASP A 74 -7.59 -5.53 19.23
CA ASP A 74 -7.96 -6.93 18.97
C ASP A 74 -6.78 -7.90 19.25
N LEU A 75 -5.53 -7.56 18.93
CA LEU A 75 -4.38 -8.47 19.12
C LEU A 75 -3.77 -8.48 20.55
N LEU A 76 -3.81 -7.37 21.27
CA LEU A 76 -3.01 -7.20 22.49
C LEU A 76 -3.85 -6.85 23.72
N GLY A 77 -5.18 -6.79 23.59
CA GLY A 77 -6.05 -6.22 24.62
C GLY A 77 -5.72 -4.74 24.87
N GLU A 78 -6.12 -4.21 26.02
CA GLU A 78 -5.88 -2.81 26.40
C GLU A 78 -4.38 -2.53 26.67
N ILE A 79 -3.58 -2.34 25.62
CA ILE A 79 -2.27 -1.70 25.78
C ILE A 79 -2.30 -0.29 25.21
N THR A 80 -2.07 0.67 26.11
CA THR A 80 -1.99 2.09 25.84
C THR A 80 -0.71 2.41 25.05
N LEU A 81 -0.81 2.60 23.73
CA LEU A 81 0.26 3.21 22.92
C LEU A 81 0.67 4.58 23.50
N VAL A 82 1.88 5.04 23.22
CA VAL A 82 2.36 6.37 23.67
C VAL A 82 1.42 7.51 23.25
N VAL A 83 0.74 7.40 22.11
CA VAL A 83 -0.33 8.32 21.66
C VAL A 83 -1.50 8.43 22.63
N PHE A 84 -1.71 7.42 23.48
CA PHE A 84 -2.76 7.37 24.49
C PHE A 84 -2.26 7.65 25.91
N ALA A 85 -0.97 7.97 26.08
CA ALA A 85 -0.40 8.40 27.35
C ALA A 85 -1.12 9.63 27.92
N GLY A 86 -1.73 10.47 27.09
CA GLY A 86 -2.57 11.60 27.53
C GLY A 86 -3.78 11.21 28.39
N ARG A 87 -4.16 9.93 28.44
CA ARG A 87 -5.23 9.42 29.32
C ARG A 87 -4.75 9.18 30.76
N THR A 88 -3.44 9.02 30.96
CA THR A 88 -2.83 8.66 32.24
C THR A 88 -1.73 9.64 32.69
N LEU A 89 -1.18 10.43 31.76
CA LEU A 89 -0.17 11.46 31.96
C LEU A 89 -0.72 12.80 31.45
N PRO A 90 -0.42 13.94 32.10
CA PRO A 90 -0.95 15.25 31.74
C PRO A 90 -0.23 15.83 30.51
N LEU A 91 -0.34 15.14 29.37
CA LEU A 91 0.23 15.56 28.09
C LEU A 91 -0.87 16.13 27.19
N SER A 92 -0.59 17.26 26.54
CA SER A 92 -1.51 17.87 25.59
C SER A 92 -1.62 17.04 24.30
N ASN A 93 -2.75 17.16 23.60
CA ASN A 93 -2.96 16.50 22.30
C ASN A 93 -1.89 16.88 21.27
N GLY A 94 -1.40 18.12 21.33
CA GLY A 94 -0.33 18.62 20.46
C GLY A 94 1.03 17.97 20.74
N GLU A 95 1.37 17.73 22.00
CA GLU A 95 2.61 17.03 22.38
C GLU A 95 2.58 15.56 21.96
N LEU A 96 1.44 14.88 22.13
CA LEU A 96 1.26 13.50 21.68
C LEU A 96 1.33 13.38 20.16
N LEU A 97 0.68 14.29 19.44
CA LEU A 97 0.74 14.38 17.99
C LEU A 97 2.17 14.64 17.51
N GLY A 98 2.86 15.62 18.12
CA GLY A 98 4.23 15.97 17.78
C GLY A 98 5.21 14.82 18.03
N ALA A 99 5.10 14.14 19.17
CA ALA A 99 5.93 12.98 19.48
C ALA A 99 5.68 11.81 18.52
N PHE A 100 4.42 11.54 18.17
CA PHE A 100 4.06 10.54 17.16
C PHE A 100 4.67 10.85 15.80
N VAL A 101 4.44 12.07 15.29
CA VAL A 101 4.94 12.53 13.99
C VAL A 101 6.46 12.49 13.93
N LEU A 102 7.14 13.04 14.94
CA LEU A 102 8.59 13.12 14.95
C LEU A 102 9.25 11.74 15.03
N LYS A 103 8.71 10.86 15.87
CA LYS A 103 9.19 9.47 15.98
C LYS A 103 9.02 8.72 14.67
N ASP A 104 7.83 8.78 14.09
CA ASP A 104 7.54 8.07 12.83
C ASP A 104 8.34 8.66 11.68
N LEU A 105 8.44 9.99 11.58
CA LEU A 105 9.29 10.65 10.60
C LEU A 105 10.74 10.19 10.73
N ALA A 106 11.32 10.19 11.95
CA ALA A 106 12.69 9.73 12.16
C ALA A 106 12.88 8.25 11.80
N TYR A 107 11.91 7.40 12.15
CA TYR A 107 11.95 5.97 11.84
C TYR A 107 11.92 5.71 10.33
N TYR A 108 10.95 6.29 9.62
CA TYR A 108 10.81 6.11 8.17
C TYR A 108 11.87 6.87 7.36
N ALA A 109 12.36 8.00 7.87
CA ALA A 109 13.47 8.77 7.29
C ALA A 109 14.69 7.90 7.04
N MET A 110 15.06 7.10 8.05
CA MET A 110 16.27 6.29 7.99
C MET A 110 16.02 4.91 7.38
N LEU A 111 14.87 4.30 7.66
CA LEU A 111 14.63 2.91 7.24
C LEU A 111 14.14 2.78 5.79
N PHE A 112 13.44 3.80 5.26
CA PHE A 112 12.85 3.77 3.92
C PHE A 112 13.38 4.89 3.02
N LEU A 113 13.30 6.14 3.47
CA LEU A 113 13.54 7.30 2.61
C LEU A 113 15.03 7.49 2.30
N PHE A 114 15.91 7.27 3.28
CA PHE A 114 17.35 7.36 3.06
C PHE A 114 17.85 6.29 2.06
N PRO A 115 17.53 4.99 2.22
CA PRO A 115 17.89 3.98 1.22
C PRO A 115 17.28 4.23 -0.16
N MET A 116 16.07 4.80 -0.21
CA MET A 116 15.44 5.20 -1.48
C MET A 116 16.23 6.32 -2.17
N ALA A 117 16.65 7.35 -1.44
CA ALA A 117 17.49 8.42 -1.98
C ALA A 117 18.87 7.91 -2.44
N VAL A 118 19.51 7.04 -1.65
CA VAL A 118 20.78 6.38 -2.03
C VAL A 118 20.60 5.49 -3.27
N GLY A 119 19.50 4.74 -3.34
CA GLY A 119 19.18 3.94 -4.52
C GLY A 119 18.98 4.78 -5.78
N ALA A 120 18.52 6.03 -5.66
CA ALA A 120 18.31 6.93 -6.79
C ALA A 120 19.62 7.51 -7.38
N THR A 121 20.81 7.14 -6.86
CA THR A 121 22.10 7.62 -7.37
C THR A 121 22.26 7.50 -8.89
N PRO A 122 21.83 6.44 -9.60
CA PRO A 122 21.95 6.39 -11.06
C PRO A 122 21.16 7.50 -11.77
N ALA A 123 19.96 7.85 -11.28
CA ALA A 123 19.16 8.94 -11.83
C ALA A 123 19.78 10.30 -11.50
N ILE A 124 20.23 10.52 -10.27
CA ILE A 124 20.93 11.76 -9.89
C ILE A 124 22.22 11.92 -10.70
N ALA A 125 23.02 10.86 -10.82
CA ALA A 125 24.22 10.87 -11.65
C ALA A 125 23.90 11.19 -13.10
N ALA A 126 22.74 10.74 -13.62
CA ALA A 126 22.25 11.05 -14.96
C ALA A 126 21.89 12.54 -15.16
N ILE A 127 21.29 13.17 -14.15
CA ILE A 127 21.03 14.63 -14.13
C ILE A 127 22.34 15.41 -14.15
N GLU A 128 23.32 14.96 -13.36
CA GLU A 128 24.60 15.63 -13.17
C GLU A 128 25.63 15.36 -14.30
N ARG A 129 25.26 14.59 -15.35
CA ARG A 129 26.14 14.22 -16.47
C ARG A 129 26.54 15.45 -17.31
N GLY A 130 27.50 16.20 -16.81
CA GLY A 130 28.12 17.31 -17.53
C GLY A 130 28.99 18.22 -16.68
N ALA A 131 28.73 18.34 -15.37
CA ALA A 131 29.45 19.29 -14.50
C ALA A 131 29.63 18.84 -13.04
N GLY A 132 28.87 17.84 -12.57
CA GLY A 132 28.88 17.41 -11.18
C GLY A 132 29.91 16.31 -10.90
N GLY A 133 30.97 16.62 -10.13
CA GLY A 133 31.83 15.60 -9.53
C GLY A 133 31.09 14.75 -8.48
N PRO A 134 31.77 13.79 -7.83
CA PRO A 134 31.17 12.95 -6.78
C PRO A 134 30.45 13.74 -5.67
N LEU A 135 30.92 14.96 -5.38
CA LEU A 135 30.29 15.86 -4.43
C LEU A 135 28.90 16.34 -4.87
N ALA A 136 28.72 16.68 -6.15
CA ALA A 136 27.42 17.14 -6.67
C ALA A 136 26.38 16.01 -6.60
N ILE A 137 26.78 14.78 -6.94
CA ILE A 137 25.94 13.59 -6.80
C ILE A 137 25.55 13.38 -5.32
N ALA A 138 26.51 13.48 -4.40
CA ALA A 138 26.23 13.33 -2.97
C ALA A 138 25.26 14.41 -2.45
N LEU A 139 25.42 15.67 -2.89
CA LEU A 139 24.52 16.76 -2.54
C LEU A 139 23.12 16.57 -3.17
N GLY A 140 23.03 16.09 -4.41
CA GLY A 140 21.77 15.75 -5.06
C GLY A 140 21.02 14.61 -4.35
N VAL A 141 21.73 13.57 -3.89
CA VAL A 141 21.16 12.49 -3.08
C VAL A 141 20.69 13.00 -1.72
N ALA A 142 21.49 13.83 -1.04
CA ALA A 142 21.09 14.45 0.23
C ALA A 142 19.86 15.35 0.07
N TRP A 143 19.81 16.13 -1.00
CA TRP A 143 18.68 16.97 -1.35
C TRP A 143 17.42 16.15 -1.63
N LEU A 144 17.54 15.08 -2.42
CA LEU A 144 16.45 14.16 -2.67
C LEU A 144 15.92 13.58 -1.36
N TRP A 145 16.80 13.17 -0.44
CA TRP A 145 16.37 12.66 0.86
C TRP A 145 15.53 13.69 1.65
N VAL A 146 15.96 14.95 1.69
CA VAL A 146 15.18 16.05 2.31
C VAL A 146 13.83 16.23 1.61
N SER A 147 13.81 16.19 0.28
CA SER A 147 12.59 16.32 -0.53
C SER A 147 11.59 15.19 -0.25
N LEU A 148 12.09 13.95 -0.15
CA LEU A 148 11.29 12.78 0.21
C LEU A 148 10.73 12.91 1.64
N LEU A 149 11.49 13.48 2.58
CA LEU A 149 11.03 13.74 3.95
C LEU A 149 9.88 14.75 3.98
N VAL A 150 10.00 15.84 3.22
CA VAL A 150 8.94 16.86 3.11
C VAL A 150 7.69 16.25 2.49
N GLY A 151 7.83 15.49 1.39
CA GLY A 151 6.70 14.80 0.76
C GLY A 151 6.02 13.81 1.70
N PHE A 152 6.80 12.99 2.40
CA PHE A 152 6.27 12.05 3.39
C PHE A 152 5.55 12.75 4.55
N ALA A 153 6.13 13.82 5.10
CA ALA A 153 5.50 14.60 6.17
C ALA A 153 4.20 15.26 5.70
N LEU A 154 4.16 15.78 4.46
CA LEU A 154 2.95 16.33 3.88
C LEU A 154 1.85 15.27 3.76
N GLY A 155 2.18 14.08 3.26
CA GLY A 155 1.23 12.97 3.18
C GLY A 155 0.71 12.56 4.56
N LEU A 156 1.61 12.40 5.53
CA LEU A 156 1.26 12.03 6.90
C LEU A 156 0.37 13.08 7.57
N GLY A 157 0.73 14.37 7.46
CA GLY A 157 -0.06 15.50 7.95
C GLY A 157 -1.44 15.60 7.29
N THR A 158 -1.52 15.34 5.98
CA THR A 158 -2.79 15.33 5.22
C THR A 158 -3.74 14.27 5.76
N THR A 159 -3.25 13.06 6.04
CA THR A 159 -4.10 12.01 6.64
C THR A 159 -4.54 12.37 8.06
N LEU A 160 -3.66 12.96 8.87
CA LEU A 160 -4.00 13.42 10.23
C LEU A 160 -5.10 14.49 10.22
N ALA A 161 -4.93 15.52 9.38
CA ALA A 161 -5.93 16.56 9.16
C ALA A 161 -7.25 15.96 8.63
N GLY A 162 -7.15 15.02 7.69
CA GLY A 162 -8.25 14.26 7.12
C GLY A 162 -9.10 13.58 8.19
N ILE A 163 -8.45 12.83 9.07
CA ILE A 163 -9.11 12.08 10.15
C ILE A 163 -9.72 13.02 11.18
N GLY A 164 -9.01 14.10 11.55
CA GLY A 164 -9.52 15.11 12.48
C GLY A 164 -10.77 15.80 11.93
N LEU A 165 -10.75 16.24 10.68
CA LEU A 165 -11.91 16.84 10.01
C LEU A 165 -13.07 15.85 9.84
N ALA A 166 -12.82 14.61 9.43
CA ALA A 166 -13.87 13.62 9.23
C ALA A 166 -14.68 13.32 10.51
N ARG A 167 -14.09 13.56 11.69
CA ARG A 167 -14.73 13.41 13.01
C ARG A 167 -15.56 14.62 13.45
N ARG A 168 -15.41 15.78 12.82
CA ARG A 168 -16.15 17.02 13.12
C ARG A 168 -17.57 17.05 12.52
N GLY A 169 -18.12 15.91 12.13
CA GLY A 169 -19.47 15.81 11.55
C GLY A 169 -19.57 16.31 10.11
N LEU A 170 -20.74 16.83 9.73
CA LEU A 170 -21.03 17.26 8.35
C LEU A 170 -20.08 18.35 7.86
N TRP A 171 -19.80 19.35 8.70
CA TRP A 171 -18.94 20.49 8.34
C TRP A 171 -17.50 20.10 8.07
N GLY A 172 -16.95 19.18 8.87
CA GLY A 172 -15.63 18.65 8.62
C GLY A 172 -15.55 17.82 7.33
N ARG A 173 -16.60 17.04 7.02
CA ARG A 173 -16.70 16.34 5.73
C ARG A 173 -16.85 17.29 4.55
N ALA A 174 -17.61 18.38 4.71
CA ALA A 174 -17.75 19.41 3.69
C ALA A 174 -16.41 20.13 3.43
N ALA A 175 -15.65 20.44 4.49
CA ALA A 175 -14.31 21.00 4.37
C ALA A 175 -13.34 20.06 3.63
N LEU A 176 -13.42 18.75 3.89
CA LEU A 176 -12.64 17.75 3.15
C LEU A 176 -13.04 17.68 1.68
N ALA A 177 -14.34 17.66 1.38
CA ALA A 177 -14.84 17.66 0.02
C ALA A 177 -14.41 18.92 -0.74
N LEU A 178 -14.45 20.09 -0.09
CA LEU A 178 -13.97 21.34 -0.65
C LEU A 178 -12.46 21.28 -0.92
N ALA A 179 -11.65 20.85 0.06
CA ALA A 179 -10.21 20.74 -0.11
C ALA A 179 -9.83 19.79 -1.25
N ALA A 180 -10.50 18.63 -1.36
CA ALA A 180 -10.32 17.70 -2.47
C ALA A 180 -10.73 18.33 -3.81
N THR A 181 -11.85 19.04 -3.85
CA THR A 181 -12.33 19.74 -5.06
C THR A 181 -11.36 20.82 -5.50
N LEU A 182 -10.83 21.62 -4.57
CA LEU A 182 -9.83 22.66 -4.88
C LEU A 182 -8.52 22.05 -5.36
N ALA A 183 -8.05 20.96 -4.75
CA ALA A 183 -6.86 20.25 -5.20
C ALA A 183 -7.03 19.72 -6.64
N VAL A 184 -8.15 19.05 -6.93
CA VAL A 184 -8.46 18.55 -8.28
C VAL A 184 -8.64 19.72 -9.27
N GLY A 185 -9.38 20.76 -8.89
CA GLY A 185 -9.59 21.95 -9.71
C GLY A 185 -8.29 22.66 -10.06
N GLY A 186 -7.35 22.77 -9.12
CA GLY A 186 -6.01 23.31 -9.36
C GLY A 186 -5.21 22.49 -10.35
N LEU A 187 -5.23 21.15 -10.22
CA LEU A 187 -4.59 20.24 -11.18
C LEU A 187 -5.17 20.42 -12.59
N LEU A 188 -6.50 20.48 -12.71
CA LEU A 188 -7.18 20.69 -13.99
C LEU A 188 -6.93 22.09 -14.58
N ALA A 189 -6.67 23.08 -13.74
CA ALA A 189 -6.28 24.44 -14.15
C ALA A 189 -4.78 24.57 -14.49
N GLY A 190 -4.01 23.48 -14.42
CA GLY A 190 -2.59 23.47 -14.75
C GLY A 190 -1.66 24.00 -13.64
N VAL A 191 -2.13 24.05 -12.39
CA VAL A 191 -1.27 24.38 -11.25
C VAL A 191 -0.21 23.29 -11.08
N ASP A 192 1.07 23.68 -11.12
CA ASP A 192 2.20 22.76 -10.94
C ASP A 192 2.17 22.13 -9.54
N PRO A 193 1.95 20.81 -9.40
CA PRO A 193 1.96 20.12 -8.10
C PRO A 193 3.29 20.26 -7.37
N ARG A 194 4.38 20.53 -8.10
CA ARG A 194 5.72 20.73 -7.55
C ARG A 194 5.85 22.00 -6.69
N LEU A 195 4.85 22.89 -6.73
CA LEU A 195 4.76 24.03 -5.80
C LEU A 195 4.50 23.60 -4.36
N VAL A 196 3.82 22.47 -4.16
CA VAL A 196 3.41 21.95 -2.85
C VAL A 196 4.31 20.82 -2.40
N VAL A 197 4.79 20.00 -3.34
CA VAL A 197 5.75 18.93 -3.08
C VAL A 197 7.05 19.32 -3.75
N PRO A 198 8.10 19.70 -3.00
CA PRO A 198 9.36 20.14 -3.59
C PRO A 198 10.14 18.92 -4.07
N VAL A 199 9.72 18.33 -5.20
CA VAL A 199 10.35 17.16 -5.81
C VAL A 199 11.14 17.61 -7.04
N GLY A 200 12.43 17.28 -7.08
CA GLY A 200 13.31 17.58 -8.22
C GLY A 200 14.76 17.78 -7.80
N SER A 201 15.62 18.03 -8.79
CA SER A 201 17.02 18.40 -8.55
C SER A 201 17.12 19.73 -7.79
N ILE A 202 18.27 19.97 -7.14
CA ILE A 202 18.51 21.20 -6.37
C ILE A 202 18.40 22.46 -7.23
N GLU A 203 18.67 22.34 -8.53
CA GLU A 203 18.60 23.43 -9.52
C GLU A 203 17.17 23.87 -9.80
N THR A 204 16.19 23.00 -9.55
CA THR A 204 14.77 23.30 -9.74
C THR A 204 14.13 23.95 -8.52
N LEU A 205 14.92 24.28 -7.48
CA LEU A 205 14.44 24.94 -6.28
C LEU A 205 14.15 26.42 -6.55
N THR A 206 12.90 26.83 -6.31
CA THR A 206 12.54 28.25 -6.32
C THR A 206 12.00 28.65 -4.95
N PRO A 207 12.15 29.92 -4.54
CA PRO A 207 11.54 30.42 -3.30
C PRO A 207 10.04 30.15 -3.22
N ALA A 208 9.34 30.17 -4.37
CA ALA A 208 7.92 29.85 -4.47
C ALA A 208 7.63 28.38 -4.11
N ARG A 209 8.45 27.42 -4.54
CA ARG A 209 8.31 25.99 -4.19
C ARG A 209 8.58 25.73 -2.71
N VAL A 210 9.60 26.39 -2.15
CA VAL A 210 9.92 26.29 -0.72
C VAL A 210 8.78 26.88 0.12
N ALA A 211 8.31 28.08 -0.24
CA ALA A 211 7.19 28.72 0.44
C ALA A 211 5.91 27.88 0.34
N GLY A 212 5.58 27.37 -0.85
CA GLY A 212 4.41 26.53 -1.07
C GLY A 212 4.43 25.23 -0.24
N ALA A 213 5.57 24.54 -0.21
CA ALA A 213 5.75 23.35 0.63
C ALA A 213 5.64 23.65 2.13
N ALA A 214 6.28 24.74 2.60
CA ALA A 214 6.21 25.16 3.99
C ALA A 214 4.78 25.57 4.40
N SER A 215 4.08 26.33 3.54
CA SER A 215 2.69 26.71 3.75
C SER A 215 1.77 25.49 3.78
N ALA A 216 1.96 24.53 2.88
CA ALA A 216 1.15 23.32 2.86
C ALA A 216 1.35 22.48 4.12
N LEU A 217 2.60 22.27 4.55
CA LEU A 217 2.92 21.62 5.82
C LEU A 217 2.27 22.34 7.01
N ALA A 218 2.41 23.67 7.08
CA ALA A 218 1.80 24.47 8.14
C ALA A 218 0.28 24.30 8.17
N VAL A 219 -0.39 24.35 7.02
CA VAL A 219 -1.84 24.18 6.92
C VAL A 219 -2.28 22.79 7.37
N VAL A 220 -1.65 21.71 6.89
CA VAL A 220 -2.08 20.35 7.26
C VAL A 220 -1.82 20.07 8.73
N TYR A 221 -0.68 20.47 9.29
CA TYR A 221 -0.38 20.22 10.71
C TYR A 221 -1.13 21.15 11.66
N ALA A 222 -1.40 22.40 11.27
CA ALA A 222 -2.31 23.26 12.04
C ALA A 222 -3.74 22.69 12.05
N THR A 223 -4.23 22.24 10.89
CA THR A 223 -5.55 21.59 10.79
C THR A 223 -5.59 20.33 11.64
N ALA A 224 -4.55 19.48 11.57
CA ALA A 224 -4.43 18.30 12.41
C ALA A 224 -4.44 18.68 13.90
N ALA A 225 -3.58 19.60 14.35
CA ALA A 225 -3.53 20.01 15.76
C ALA A 225 -4.86 20.58 16.27
N LEU A 226 -5.59 21.33 15.44
CA LEU A 226 -6.88 21.94 15.80
C LEU A 226 -8.04 20.96 15.82
N THR A 227 -7.99 19.89 15.02
CA THR A 227 -9.13 18.99 14.80
C THR A 227 -8.94 17.60 15.41
N PHE A 228 -7.70 17.21 15.66
CA PHE A 228 -7.36 15.89 16.15
C PHE A 228 -7.67 15.74 17.64
N ASP A 229 -8.45 14.70 17.95
CA ASP A 229 -8.77 14.30 19.32
C ASP A 229 -8.44 12.80 19.54
N PRO A 230 -7.34 12.49 20.24
CA PRO A 230 -6.95 11.11 20.55
C PRO A 230 -7.87 10.46 21.58
N ALA A 231 -8.63 11.23 22.37
CA ALA A 231 -9.46 10.74 23.47
C ALA A 231 -10.85 10.27 23.03
N SER A 232 -11.37 10.76 21.89
CA SER A 232 -12.66 10.32 21.33
C SER A 232 -12.71 8.79 21.10
N GLY A 233 -13.42 8.09 21.98
CA GLY A 233 -13.85 6.71 21.80
C GLY A 233 -15.09 6.67 20.90
N ARG A 234 -15.27 5.60 20.14
CA ARG A 234 -16.55 5.38 19.45
C ARG A 234 -17.60 5.00 20.47
N ALA A 235 -18.83 5.51 20.28
CA ALA A 235 -19.99 4.94 20.94
C ALA A 235 -20.08 3.45 20.59
N GLU A 236 -20.29 2.61 21.61
CA GLU A 236 -20.59 1.20 21.42
C GLU A 236 -21.78 1.06 20.48
N ARG A 237 -21.63 0.19 19.48
CA ARG A 237 -22.69 -0.09 18.51
C ARG A 237 -23.27 -1.45 18.85
N SER A 238 -24.56 -1.51 19.17
CA SER A 238 -25.26 -2.79 19.12
C SER A 238 -25.36 -3.22 17.66
N VAL A 239 -25.06 -4.49 17.41
CA VAL A 239 -25.16 -5.09 16.08
C VAL A 239 -26.09 -6.27 16.18
N ASP A 240 -26.99 -6.40 15.20
CA ASP A 240 -27.90 -7.54 15.12
C ASP A 240 -27.14 -8.88 15.16
N PRO A 241 -27.77 -9.96 15.63
CA PRO A 241 -27.22 -11.32 15.59
C PRO A 241 -27.13 -11.84 14.15
N ALA A 242 -26.14 -11.32 13.41
CA ALA A 242 -25.97 -11.56 11.98
C ALA A 242 -25.27 -12.89 11.65
N PHE A 243 -24.64 -13.55 12.63
CA PHE A 243 -23.84 -14.76 12.42
C PHE A 243 -24.65 -15.89 11.80
N ALA A 244 -25.77 -16.29 12.40
CA ALA A 244 -26.59 -17.39 11.89
C ALA A 244 -27.08 -17.12 10.45
N ARG A 245 -27.50 -15.88 10.17
CA ARG A 245 -27.97 -15.46 8.83
C ARG A 245 -26.86 -15.52 7.78
N TRP A 246 -25.64 -15.10 8.12
CA TRP A 246 -24.51 -15.12 7.19
C TRP A 246 -23.97 -16.55 7.01
N ASN A 247 -23.91 -17.32 8.09
CA ASN A 247 -23.46 -18.71 8.05
C ASN A 247 -24.40 -19.59 7.21
N ALA A 248 -25.72 -19.35 7.26
CA ALA A 248 -26.68 -20.03 6.41
C ALA A 248 -26.45 -19.80 4.90
N ARG A 249 -25.81 -18.69 4.51
CA ARG A 249 -25.48 -18.37 3.11
C ARG A 249 -24.08 -18.82 2.71
N LEU A 250 -23.12 -18.68 3.61
CA LEU A 250 -21.70 -18.94 3.34
C LEU A 250 -21.32 -20.41 3.54
N GLY A 251 -21.99 -21.13 4.45
CA GLY A 251 -21.72 -22.54 4.76
C GLY A 251 -20.39 -22.81 5.47
N ASP A 252 -19.58 -21.78 5.74
CA ASP A 252 -18.33 -21.86 6.49
C ASP A 252 -18.40 -20.93 7.72
N PRO A 253 -18.45 -21.48 8.94
CA PRO A 253 -18.49 -20.71 10.18
C PRO A 253 -17.27 -19.80 10.38
N ILE A 254 -16.08 -20.24 9.93
CA ILE A 254 -14.84 -19.49 10.09
C ILE A 254 -14.86 -18.29 9.14
N ALA A 255 -15.18 -18.52 7.86
CA ALA A 255 -15.32 -17.44 6.87
C ALA A 255 -16.39 -16.43 7.31
N THR A 256 -17.50 -16.92 7.87
CA THR A 256 -18.58 -16.08 8.40
C THR A 256 -18.08 -15.20 9.54
N LYS A 257 -17.35 -15.78 10.51
CA LYS A 257 -16.75 -15.03 11.61
C LYS A 257 -15.81 -13.95 11.07
N THR A 258 -14.86 -14.32 10.21
CA THR A 258 -13.85 -13.40 9.66
C THR A 258 -14.48 -12.26 8.87
N LEU A 259 -15.48 -12.53 8.04
CA LEU A 259 -16.18 -11.50 7.27
C LEU A 259 -17.02 -10.58 8.17
N LEU A 260 -17.60 -11.10 9.25
CA LEU A 260 -18.31 -10.28 10.24
C LEU A 260 -17.35 -9.40 11.05
N SER A 261 -16.18 -9.93 11.44
CA SER A 261 -15.12 -9.14 12.07
C SER A 261 -14.66 -8.02 11.13
N LEU A 262 -14.41 -8.34 9.86
CA LEU A 262 -14.06 -7.33 8.85
C LEU A 262 -15.16 -6.28 8.68
N HIS A 263 -16.43 -6.70 8.59
CA HIS A 263 -17.59 -5.81 8.44
C HIS A 263 -17.75 -4.87 9.65
N ARG A 264 -17.48 -5.35 10.86
CA ARG A 264 -17.55 -4.58 12.12
C ARG A 264 -16.36 -3.63 12.31
N SER A 265 -15.21 -3.94 11.72
CA SER A 265 -14.01 -3.09 11.79
C SER A 265 -14.22 -1.70 11.20
N THR A 266 -13.41 -0.70 11.59
CA THR A 266 -13.49 0.65 10.99
C THR A 266 -13.36 0.56 9.48
N GLY A 267 -14.32 1.07 8.71
CA GLY A 267 -14.32 1.01 7.24
C GLY A 267 -14.88 -0.29 6.64
N GLY A 268 -15.14 -1.31 7.46
CA GLY A 268 -15.87 -2.51 7.08
C GLY A 268 -15.27 -3.28 5.89
N ILE A 269 -16.14 -3.97 5.15
CA ILE A 269 -15.81 -4.59 3.85
C ILE A 269 -15.43 -3.52 2.80
N GLY A 270 -15.86 -2.28 2.99
CA GLY A 270 -15.53 -1.15 2.12
C GLY A 270 -14.03 -0.90 1.99
N LYS A 271 -13.21 -1.29 2.97
CA LYS A 271 -11.74 -1.29 2.88
C LYS A 271 -11.21 -2.03 1.66
N VAL A 272 -11.79 -3.20 1.35
CA VAL A 272 -11.38 -4.04 0.22
C VAL A 272 -11.70 -3.34 -1.10
N GLY A 273 -12.92 -2.82 -1.22
CA GLY A 273 -13.36 -2.04 -2.38
C GLY A 273 -12.54 -0.76 -2.60
N PHE A 274 -12.29 -0.02 -1.51
CA PHE A 274 -11.48 1.20 -1.55
C PHE A 274 -10.04 0.93 -1.98
N SER A 275 -9.41 -0.13 -1.46
CA SER A 275 -8.07 -0.55 -1.91
C SER A 275 -8.04 -0.90 -3.40
N ALA A 276 -9.05 -1.63 -3.89
CA ALA A 276 -9.16 -1.95 -5.32
C ALA A 276 -9.41 -0.71 -6.19
N ALA A 277 -10.21 0.26 -5.71
CA ALA A 277 -10.47 1.50 -6.42
C ALA A 277 -9.21 2.37 -6.53
N ILE A 278 -8.45 2.54 -5.44
CA ILE A 278 -7.15 3.23 -5.49
C ILE A 278 -6.23 2.53 -6.48
N LEU A 279 -6.12 1.21 -6.39
CA LEU A 279 -5.27 0.44 -7.30
C LEU A 279 -5.71 0.64 -8.75
N ALA A 280 -7.01 0.63 -9.06
CA ALA A 280 -7.55 0.89 -10.39
C ALA A 280 -7.17 2.27 -10.91
N ILE A 281 -7.39 3.33 -10.11
CA ILE A 281 -7.08 4.71 -10.47
C ILE A 281 -5.58 4.88 -10.75
N VAL A 282 -4.74 4.40 -9.84
CA VAL A 282 -3.27 4.46 -9.99
C VAL A 282 -2.84 3.66 -11.22
N THR A 283 -3.44 2.50 -11.46
CA THR A 283 -3.15 1.66 -12.63
C THR A 283 -3.43 2.41 -13.92
N VAL A 284 -4.60 3.02 -14.07
CA VAL A 284 -4.92 3.77 -15.29
C VAL A 284 -3.96 4.95 -15.47
N ALA A 285 -3.66 5.69 -14.40
CA ALA A 285 -2.69 6.79 -14.47
C ALA A 285 -1.29 6.32 -14.90
N LEU A 286 -0.82 5.19 -14.37
CA LEU A 286 0.49 4.61 -14.75
C LEU A 286 0.49 4.08 -16.18
N ILE A 287 -0.61 3.48 -16.64
CA ILE A 287 -0.78 3.01 -18.01
C ILE A 287 -0.72 4.19 -19.00
N ASP A 288 -1.42 5.28 -18.68
CA ASP A 288 -1.44 6.50 -19.49
C ASP A 288 -0.05 7.17 -19.55
N LEU A 289 0.61 7.28 -18.40
CA LEU A 289 1.99 7.77 -18.32
C LEU A 289 2.95 6.90 -19.14
N ALA A 290 2.87 5.57 -18.98
CA ALA A 290 3.70 4.64 -19.72
C ALA A 290 3.42 4.68 -21.24
N GLY A 291 2.15 4.86 -21.64
CA GLY A 291 1.78 5.06 -23.05
C GLY A 291 2.40 6.34 -23.62
N THR A 292 2.40 7.42 -22.84
CA THR A 292 3.04 8.70 -23.20
C THR A 292 4.56 8.54 -23.36
N ILE A 293 5.23 7.84 -22.45
CA ILE A 293 6.68 7.61 -22.49
C ILE A 293 7.08 6.68 -23.65
N THR A 294 6.34 5.60 -23.85
CA THR A 294 6.70 4.56 -24.85
C THR A 294 6.22 4.89 -26.26
N GLY A 295 5.35 5.90 -26.42
CA GLY A 295 4.75 6.25 -27.70
C GLY A 295 3.80 5.17 -28.27
N ARG A 296 3.39 4.19 -27.45
CA ARG A 296 2.48 3.11 -27.83
C ARG A 296 1.29 3.07 -26.90
N ALA A 297 0.09 2.94 -27.46
CA ALA A 297 -1.12 2.70 -26.69
C ALA A 297 -1.14 1.26 -26.15
N PRO A 298 -1.08 1.04 -24.82
CA PRO A 298 -1.15 -0.29 -24.24
C PRO A 298 -2.56 -0.86 -24.29
N SER A 299 -2.66 -2.20 -24.23
CA SER A 299 -3.95 -2.87 -24.04
C SER A 299 -4.48 -2.63 -22.62
N ILE A 300 -5.37 -1.64 -22.46
CA ILE A 300 -5.99 -1.26 -21.18
C ILE A 300 -6.59 -2.47 -20.46
N GLY A 301 -7.37 -3.30 -21.17
CA GLY A 301 -8.03 -4.47 -20.57
C GLY A 301 -7.06 -5.48 -19.94
N LEU A 302 -5.99 -5.83 -20.66
CA LEU A 302 -4.96 -6.73 -20.14
C LEU A 302 -4.17 -6.10 -18.98
N SER A 303 -3.73 -4.86 -19.13
CA SER A 303 -2.91 -4.16 -18.13
C SER A 303 -3.67 -3.91 -16.82
N VAL A 304 -4.93 -3.49 -16.89
CA VAL A 304 -5.79 -3.27 -15.72
C VAL A 304 -6.10 -4.58 -15.02
N GLY A 305 -6.44 -5.63 -15.78
CA GLY A 305 -6.67 -6.97 -15.22
C GLY A 305 -5.44 -7.52 -14.48
N ALA A 306 -4.25 -7.37 -15.09
CA ALA A 306 -2.99 -7.80 -14.50
C ALA A 306 -2.67 -7.06 -13.20
N MET A 307 -2.79 -5.72 -13.19
CA MET A 307 -2.47 -4.91 -12.01
C MET A 307 -3.48 -5.11 -10.89
N LEU A 308 -4.79 -5.13 -11.20
CA LEU A 308 -5.83 -5.39 -10.21
C LEU A 308 -5.74 -6.79 -9.61
N GLY A 309 -5.07 -7.72 -10.28
CA GLY A 309 -4.67 -9.01 -9.71
C GLY A 309 -3.90 -8.90 -8.39
N LEU A 310 -3.09 -7.84 -8.21
CA LEU A 310 -2.34 -7.60 -6.97
C LEU A 310 -3.24 -7.27 -5.77
N SER A 311 -4.51 -6.92 -5.99
CA SER A 311 -5.49 -6.74 -4.91
C SER A 311 -5.71 -8.00 -4.08
N GLY A 312 -5.27 -9.18 -4.56
CA GLY A 312 -5.24 -10.40 -3.77
C GLY A 312 -4.45 -10.25 -2.47
N PHE A 313 -3.31 -9.54 -2.50
CA PHE A 313 -2.51 -9.28 -1.31
C PHE A 313 -3.26 -8.42 -0.30
N THR A 314 -3.83 -7.30 -0.74
CA THR A 314 -4.54 -6.37 0.17
C THR A 314 -5.81 -6.99 0.72
N THR A 315 -6.55 -7.75 -0.09
CA THR A 315 -7.74 -8.49 0.35
C THR A 315 -7.39 -9.53 1.41
N TYR A 316 -6.35 -10.34 1.17
CA TYR A 316 -5.89 -11.30 2.15
C TYR A 316 -5.37 -10.62 3.42
N ASN A 317 -4.66 -9.50 3.29
CA ASN A 317 -4.16 -8.74 4.44
C ASN A 317 -5.30 -8.22 5.34
N TRP A 318 -6.39 -7.73 4.76
CA TRP A 318 -7.56 -7.31 5.54
C TRP A 318 -8.25 -8.47 6.25
N LEU A 319 -8.40 -9.61 5.57
CA LEU A 319 -9.02 -10.80 6.15
C LEU A 319 -8.14 -11.46 7.23
N ALA A 320 -6.82 -11.47 7.03
CA ALA A 320 -5.86 -11.99 8.01
C ALA A 320 -5.83 -11.11 9.27
N GLN A 321 -5.89 -9.79 9.14
CA GLN A 321 -6.03 -8.88 10.29
C GLN A 321 -7.35 -9.07 11.05
N ALA A 322 -8.42 -9.45 10.36
CA ALA A 322 -9.71 -9.74 10.98
C ALA A 322 -9.77 -11.13 11.63
N ALA A 323 -8.77 -11.98 11.39
CA ALA A 323 -8.64 -13.29 12.02
C ALA A 323 -7.83 -13.14 13.32
N ASP A 324 -8.40 -13.59 14.43
CA ASP A 324 -7.75 -13.57 15.75
C ASP A 324 -7.48 -15.00 16.22
N PRO A 325 -6.28 -15.55 15.93
CA PRO A 325 -5.94 -16.91 16.27
C PRO A 325 -5.82 -17.15 17.79
N ASP A 326 -5.59 -16.11 18.60
CA ASP A 326 -5.46 -16.25 20.05
C ASP A 326 -6.83 -16.34 20.71
N ALA A 327 -7.78 -15.48 20.34
CA ALA A 327 -9.18 -15.63 20.77
C ALA A 327 -9.80 -16.94 20.26
N ASP A 328 -9.37 -17.42 19.10
CA ASP A 328 -9.85 -18.67 18.51
C ASP A 328 -9.33 -19.94 19.18
N ARG A 329 -8.34 -19.85 20.08
CA ARG A 329 -7.87 -21.01 20.86
C ARG A 329 -8.95 -21.58 21.78
N ALA A 330 -9.92 -20.77 22.20
CA ALA A 330 -11.05 -21.21 23.03
C ALA A 330 -12.05 -22.07 22.24
N HIS A 331 -11.98 -22.07 20.91
CA HIS A 331 -12.86 -22.82 20.03
C HIS A 331 -12.17 -24.09 19.52
N PRO A 332 -12.92 -25.17 19.21
CA PRO A 332 -12.37 -26.42 18.69
C PRO A 332 -11.99 -26.30 17.20
N ILE A 333 -11.23 -25.27 16.84
CA ILE A 333 -10.77 -24.96 15.49
C ILE A 333 -9.24 -24.94 15.45
N SER A 334 -8.69 -25.58 14.43
CA SER A 334 -7.25 -25.58 14.22
C SER A 334 -6.80 -24.32 13.48
N ILE A 335 -5.59 -23.85 13.78
CA ILE A 335 -4.94 -22.76 13.02
C ILE A 335 -4.91 -23.04 11.52
N GLY A 336 -4.74 -24.29 11.11
CA GLY A 336 -4.78 -24.68 9.70
C GLY A 336 -6.15 -24.45 9.04
N GLN A 337 -7.25 -24.63 9.79
CA GLN A 337 -8.59 -24.30 9.31
C GLN A 337 -8.77 -22.78 9.18
N ILE A 338 -8.24 -22.00 10.12
CA ILE A 338 -8.26 -20.52 10.05
C ILE A 338 -7.51 -20.04 8.81
N VAL A 339 -6.24 -20.45 8.64
CA VAL A 339 -5.42 -20.09 7.46
C VAL A 339 -6.13 -20.46 6.16
N ARG A 340 -6.67 -21.68 6.08
CA ARG A 340 -7.37 -22.16 4.88
C ARG A 340 -8.61 -21.33 4.59
N SER A 341 -9.48 -21.13 5.59
CA SER A 341 -10.73 -20.40 5.43
C SER A 341 -10.49 -18.93 5.06
N THR A 342 -9.51 -18.28 5.70
CA THR A 342 -9.08 -16.92 5.36
C THR A 342 -8.58 -16.84 3.90
N ALA A 343 -7.75 -17.80 3.47
CA ALA A 343 -7.22 -17.83 2.11
C ALA A 343 -8.33 -18.08 1.06
N THR A 344 -9.23 -19.04 1.30
CA THR A 344 -10.34 -19.33 0.38
C THR A 344 -11.33 -18.18 0.32
N THR A 345 -11.58 -17.51 1.45
CA THR A 345 -12.41 -16.29 1.48
C THR A 345 -11.78 -15.18 0.66
N ALA A 346 -10.46 -14.97 0.77
CA ALA A 346 -9.73 -13.99 -0.04
C ALA A 346 -9.76 -14.32 -1.54
N MET A 347 -9.65 -15.61 -1.89
CA MET A 347 -9.73 -16.11 -3.27
C MET A 347 -11.12 -15.96 -3.90
N VAL A 348 -12.18 -15.70 -3.11
CA VAL A 348 -13.52 -15.40 -3.62
C VAL A 348 -13.81 -13.90 -3.58
N LEU A 349 -13.54 -13.26 -2.44
CA LEU A 349 -13.81 -11.83 -2.25
C LEU A 349 -12.90 -10.95 -3.14
N GLY A 350 -11.62 -11.32 -3.26
CA GLY A 350 -10.63 -10.58 -4.03
C GLY A 350 -11.01 -10.45 -5.51
N PRO A 351 -11.28 -11.58 -6.21
CA PRO A 351 -11.74 -11.50 -7.60
C PRO A 351 -13.08 -10.78 -7.74
N ALA A 352 -14.04 -10.98 -6.83
CA ALA A 352 -15.34 -10.28 -6.92
C ALA A 352 -15.17 -8.75 -6.91
N VAL A 353 -14.36 -8.24 -5.98
CA VAL A 353 -14.08 -6.80 -5.88
C VAL A 353 -13.22 -6.31 -7.04
N GLY A 354 -12.17 -7.06 -7.41
CA GLY A 354 -11.28 -6.70 -8.50
C GLY A 354 -11.99 -6.68 -9.86
N LEU A 355 -12.86 -7.66 -10.14
CA LEU A 355 -13.66 -7.71 -11.36
C LEU A 355 -14.65 -6.56 -11.45
N ALA A 356 -15.26 -6.15 -10.33
CA ALA A 356 -16.12 -4.97 -10.30
C ALA A 356 -15.34 -3.70 -10.67
N ALA A 357 -14.16 -3.50 -10.08
CA ALA A 357 -13.27 -2.38 -10.41
C ALA A 357 -12.80 -2.43 -11.87
N HIS A 358 -12.42 -3.62 -12.36
CA HIS A 358 -12.02 -3.85 -13.75
C HIS A 358 -13.14 -3.49 -14.73
N ALA A 359 -14.36 -3.95 -14.46
CA ALA A 359 -15.53 -3.65 -15.29
C ALA A 359 -15.81 -2.14 -15.35
N ILE A 360 -15.71 -1.44 -14.22
CA ILE A 360 -15.86 0.03 -14.18
C ILE A 360 -14.83 0.70 -15.09
N VAL A 361 -13.55 0.29 -15.01
CA VAL A 361 -12.48 0.87 -15.84
C VAL A 361 -12.70 0.56 -17.32
N VAL A 362 -13.06 -0.67 -17.67
CA VAL A 362 -13.34 -1.08 -19.06
C VAL A 362 -14.48 -0.26 -19.65
N LEU A 363 -15.57 -0.08 -18.90
CA LEU A 363 -16.73 0.72 -19.34
C LEU A 363 -16.38 2.21 -19.46
N TRP A 364 -15.61 2.74 -18.51
CA TRP A 364 -15.21 4.15 -18.52
C TRP A 364 -14.25 4.50 -19.66
N THR A 365 -13.30 3.60 -19.97
CA THR A 365 -12.27 3.81 -21.00
C THR A 365 -12.70 3.36 -22.40
N GLY A 366 -13.80 2.61 -22.52
CA GLY A 366 -14.22 2.02 -23.79
C GLY A 366 -13.25 0.94 -24.29
N ALA A 367 -12.56 0.23 -23.37
CA ALA A 367 -11.56 -0.77 -23.73
C ALA A 367 -12.16 -1.93 -24.56
N GLU A 368 -11.36 -2.49 -25.47
CA GLU A 368 -11.78 -3.59 -26.34
C GLU A 368 -12.27 -4.81 -25.54
N ALA A 369 -13.42 -5.36 -25.94
CA ALA A 369 -14.13 -6.39 -25.18
C ALA A 369 -13.32 -7.70 -25.01
N ILE A 370 -12.64 -8.17 -26.06
CA ILE A 370 -11.90 -9.44 -26.00
C ILE A 370 -10.66 -9.33 -25.09
N PRO A 371 -9.74 -8.35 -25.27
CA PRO A 371 -8.65 -8.13 -24.32
C PRO A 371 -9.13 -7.84 -22.90
N ALA A 372 -10.24 -7.13 -22.72
CA ALA A 372 -10.84 -6.89 -21.40
C ALA A 372 -11.32 -8.18 -20.73
N LEU A 373 -11.92 -9.11 -21.47
CA LEU A 373 -12.33 -10.41 -20.95
C LEU A 373 -11.12 -11.26 -20.55
N VAL A 374 -10.08 -11.30 -21.38
CA VAL A 374 -8.83 -12.01 -21.03
C VAL A 374 -8.16 -11.37 -19.81
N GLY A 375 -8.18 -10.04 -19.71
CA GLY A 375 -7.75 -9.30 -18.52
C GLY A 375 -8.52 -9.68 -17.27
N ALA A 376 -9.83 -9.89 -17.37
CA ALA A 376 -10.67 -10.36 -16.27
C ALA A 376 -10.29 -11.78 -15.81
N VAL A 377 -10.00 -12.69 -16.74
CA VAL A 377 -9.51 -14.05 -16.42
C VAL A 377 -8.13 -13.99 -15.75
N LEU A 378 -7.21 -13.19 -16.30
CA LEU A 378 -5.89 -12.94 -15.72
C LEU A 378 -6.00 -12.42 -14.28
N LEU A 379 -6.90 -11.46 -14.03
CA LEU A 379 -7.15 -10.93 -12.69
C LEU A 379 -7.46 -12.05 -11.70
N VAL A 380 -8.40 -12.95 -12.03
CA VAL A 380 -8.76 -14.08 -11.16
C VAL A 380 -7.55 -14.97 -10.86
N GLY A 381 -6.81 -15.36 -11.91
CA GLY A 381 -5.63 -16.21 -11.79
C GLY A 381 -4.52 -15.58 -10.95
N ILE A 382 -4.26 -14.28 -11.14
CA ILE A 382 -3.25 -13.52 -10.40
C ILE A 382 -3.68 -13.31 -8.96
N VAL A 383 -4.95 -12.99 -8.67
CA VAL A 383 -5.43 -12.90 -7.27
C VAL A 383 -5.18 -14.21 -6.54
N TRP A 384 -5.54 -15.35 -7.15
CA TRP A 384 -5.33 -16.66 -6.53
C TRP A 384 -3.84 -16.97 -6.31
N TYR A 385 -3.02 -16.67 -7.31
CA TYR A 385 -1.56 -16.79 -7.21
C TYR A 385 -1.00 -15.94 -6.08
N VAL A 386 -1.31 -14.65 -6.05
CA VAL A 386 -0.83 -13.68 -5.06
C VAL A 386 -1.27 -14.11 -3.66
N VAL A 387 -2.54 -14.46 -3.45
CA VAL A 387 -3.02 -14.99 -2.16
C VAL A 387 -2.23 -16.24 -1.76
N GLY A 388 -2.01 -17.18 -2.68
CA GLY A 388 -1.24 -18.40 -2.41
C GLY A 388 0.21 -18.13 -2.02
N VAL A 389 0.89 -17.22 -2.72
CA VAL A 389 2.26 -16.79 -2.39
C VAL A 389 2.28 -16.08 -1.03
N THR A 390 1.32 -15.19 -0.76
CA THR A 390 1.21 -14.51 0.54
C THR A 390 1.01 -15.51 1.68
N VAL A 391 0.10 -16.47 1.54
CA VAL A 391 -0.09 -17.54 2.52
C VAL A 391 1.19 -18.36 2.69
N ALA A 392 1.90 -18.68 1.60
CA ALA A 392 3.15 -19.41 1.66
C ALA A 392 4.30 -18.64 2.33
N LEU A 393 4.33 -17.31 2.27
CA LEU A 393 5.42 -16.54 2.88
C LEU A 393 5.08 -16.04 4.28
N ALA A 394 3.80 -15.75 4.54
CA ALA A 394 3.37 -15.00 5.72
C ALA A 394 2.33 -15.68 6.61
N GLY A 395 1.60 -16.69 6.12
CA GLY A 395 0.52 -17.30 6.92
C GLY A 395 -0.52 -16.24 7.32
N LEU A 396 -0.87 -16.12 8.60
CA LEU A 396 -1.83 -15.13 9.10
C LEU A 396 -1.23 -13.75 9.42
N SER A 397 0.09 -13.54 9.24
CA SER A 397 0.74 -12.25 9.50
C SER A 397 1.33 -11.58 8.25
N PRO A 398 0.53 -11.35 7.18
CA PRO A 398 0.99 -10.65 5.97
C PRO A 398 1.47 -9.22 6.22
N GLY A 399 1.00 -8.55 7.28
CA GLY A 399 1.48 -7.22 7.67
C GLY A 399 2.93 -7.24 8.20
N GLU A 400 3.25 -8.16 9.11
CA GLU A 400 4.60 -8.31 9.67
C GLU A 400 5.61 -8.77 8.61
N PHE A 401 5.14 -9.59 7.67
CA PHE A 401 5.93 -10.12 6.56
C PHE A 401 6.60 -9.02 5.73
N LEU A 402 5.98 -7.83 5.59
CA LEU A 402 6.56 -6.71 4.85
C LEU A 402 7.87 -6.20 5.48
N PHE A 403 8.08 -6.45 6.77
CA PHE A 403 9.28 -6.02 7.50
C PHE A 403 10.38 -7.11 7.56
N ASP A 404 10.13 -8.32 7.05
CA ASP A 404 11.17 -9.34 6.81
C ASP A 404 11.72 -9.16 5.38
N GLY A 405 12.85 -8.44 5.25
CA GLY A 405 13.42 -8.05 3.96
C GLY A 405 13.64 -9.21 2.97
N VAL A 406 13.94 -10.41 3.46
CA VAL A 406 14.11 -11.59 2.60
C VAL A 406 12.76 -12.08 2.07
N ARG A 407 11.76 -12.18 2.95
CA ARG A 407 10.43 -12.63 2.52
C ARG A 407 9.77 -11.58 1.62
N PHE A 408 9.94 -10.29 1.95
CA PHE A 408 9.53 -9.17 1.10
C PHE A 408 10.14 -9.27 -0.30
N ALA A 409 11.46 -9.47 -0.40
CA ALA A 409 12.13 -9.65 -1.69
C ALA A 409 11.61 -10.88 -2.46
N LEU A 410 11.39 -12.02 -1.78
CA LEU A 410 10.84 -13.21 -2.40
C LEU A 410 9.43 -13.00 -2.96
N PHE A 411 8.56 -12.29 -2.24
CA PHE A 411 7.24 -11.92 -2.73
C PHE A 411 7.32 -10.93 -3.90
N GLY A 412 8.23 -9.95 -3.82
CA GLY A 412 8.50 -9.01 -4.90
C GLY A 412 8.89 -9.76 -6.18
N VAL A 413 9.88 -10.65 -6.11
CA VAL A 413 10.29 -11.47 -7.26
C VAL A 413 9.15 -12.36 -7.76
N ALA A 414 8.46 -13.06 -6.85
CA ALA A 414 7.36 -13.96 -7.21
C ALA A 414 6.22 -13.22 -7.93
N THR A 415 5.94 -11.98 -7.56
CA THR A 415 4.90 -11.16 -8.22
C THR A 415 5.42 -10.46 -9.47
N MET A 416 6.66 -9.93 -9.47
CA MET A 416 7.24 -9.22 -10.61
C MET A 416 7.49 -10.13 -11.82
N VAL A 417 7.89 -11.38 -11.65
CA VAL A 417 8.16 -12.29 -12.77
C VAL A 417 6.92 -12.49 -13.68
N PRO A 418 5.76 -12.95 -13.16
CA PRO A 418 4.57 -13.12 -13.99
C PRO A 418 4.00 -11.79 -14.48
N LEU A 419 3.95 -10.76 -13.62
CA LEU A 419 3.39 -9.46 -14.02
C LEU A 419 4.25 -8.76 -15.08
N GLY A 420 5.58 -8.79 -14.93
CA GLY A 420 6.51 -8.22 -15.89
C GLY A 420 6.35 -8.85 -17.27
N ALA A 421 6.23 -10.18 -17.34
CA ALA A 421 5.94 -10.87 -18.60
C ALA A 421 4.60 -10.44 -19.22
N ILE A 422 3.54 -10.33 -18.41
CA ILE A 422 2.21 -9.88 -18.88
C ILE A 422 2.25 -8.43 -19.35
N PHE A 423 2.96 -7.54 -18.65
CA PHE A 423 3.08 -6.14 -19.05
C PHE A 423 3.89 -5.98 -20.33
N VAL A 424 4.97 -6.74 -20.52
CA VAL A 424 5.69 -6.76 -21.81
C VAL A 424 4.74 -7.14 -22.93
N VAL A 425 3.93 -8.18 -22.74
CA VAL A 425 2.91 -8.58 -23.73
C VAL A 425 1.88 -7.47 -23.97
N ALA A 426 1.37 -6.85 -22.90
CA ALA A 426 0.30 -5.85 -22.96
C ALA A 426 0.75 -4.49 -23.54
N PHE A 427 2.03 -4.12 -23.42
CA PHE A 427 2.59 -2.85 -23.91
C PHE A 427 3.34 -2.98 -25.24
N VAL A 428 3.98 -4.12 -25.51
CA VAL A 428 4.88 -4.26 -26.67
C VAL A 428 4.23 -5.02 -27.81
N ILE A 429 3.41 -6.03 -27.50
CA ILE A 429 2.93 -7.02 -28.49
C ILE A 429 1.46 -6.80 -28.86
N ALA A 430 0.71 -5.98 -28.11
CA ALA A 430 -0.68 -5.67 -28.42
C ALA A 430 -0.81 -4.87 -29.74
N PRO A 431 -1.82 -5.16 -30.60
CA PRO A 431 -2.90 -6.14 -30.41
C PRO A 431 -2.47 -7.59 -30.64
N LEU A 432 -2.98 -8.52 -29.82
CA LEU A 432 -2.57 -9.92 -29.85
C LEU A 432 -3.43 -10.77 -30.82
N PRO A 433 -2.83 -11.72 -31.55
CA PRO A 433 -3.59 -12.74 -32.26
C PRO A 433 -4.32 -13.66 -31.27
N PRO A 434 -5.39 -14.38 -31.70
CA PRO A 434 -6.16 -15.27 -30.83
C PRO A 434 -5.33 -16.28 -30.04
N ILE A 435 -4.24 -16.80 -30.62
CA ILE A 435 -3.33 -17.73 -29.94
C ILE A 435 -2.59 -17.08 -28.77
N GLY A 436 -2.23 -15.79 -28.87
CA GLY A 436 -1.60 -15.04 -27.78
C GLY A 436 -2.56 -14.79 -26.63
N LEU A 437 -3.83 -14.49 -26.96
CA LEU A 437 -4.90 -14.37 -25.97
C LEU A 437 -5.19 -15.69 -25.26
N ALA A 438 -5.23 -16.81 -26.00
CA ALA A 438 -5.39 -18.14 -25.42
C ALA A 438 -4.21 -18.51 -24.50
N ALA A 439 -2.98 -18.14 -24.86
CA ALA A 439 -1.81 -18.35 -24.02
C ALA A 439 -1.89 -17.57 -22.70
N LEU A 440 -2.42 -16.33 -22.72
CA LEU A 440 -2.66 -15.56 -21.50
C LEU A 440 -3.74 -16.18 -20.60
N VAL A 441 -4.80 -16.74 -21.19
CA VAL A 441 -5.81 -17.51 -20.43
C VAL A 441 -5.19 -18.76 -19.80
N ALA A 442 -4.36 -19.51 -20.55
CA ALA A 442 -3.65 -20.66 -20.01
C ALA A 442 -2.70 -20.27 -18.87
N LEU A 443 -2.00 -19.14 -19.00
CA LEU A 443 -1.17 -18.58 -17.94
C LEU A 443 -2.00 -18.21 -16.70
N ALA A 444 -3.16 -17.59 -16.87
CA ALA A 444 -4.06 -17.26 -15.76
C ALA A 444 -4.47 -18.52 -14.97
N VAL A 445 -4.85 -19.59 -15.68
CA VAL A 445 -5.19 -20.88 -15.07
C VAL A 445 -3.98 -21.47 -14.35
N ALA A 446 -2.81 -21.47 -14.98
CA ALA A 446 -1.57 -21.96 -14.37
C ALA A 446 -1.25 -21.21 -13.07
N LEU A 447 -1.29 -19.87 -13.08
CA LEU A 447 -1.09 -19.04 -11.90
C LEU A 447 -2.10 -19.36 -10.79
N GLY A 448 -3.39 -19.49 -11.13
CA GLY A 448 -4.43 -19.86 -10.18
C GLY A 448 -4.20 -21.24 -9.55
N THR A 449 -3.80 -22.23 -10.34
CA THR A 449 -3.48 -23.58 -9.84
C THR A 449 -2.26 -23.60 -8.93
N ILE A 450 -1.22 -22.84 -9.26
CA ILE A 450 -0.04 -22.64 -8.42
C ILE A 450 -0.44 -22.00 -7.09
N GLY A 451 -1.29 -20.97 -7.13
CA GLY A 451 -1.83 -20.29 -5.93
C GLY A 451 -2.56 -21.25 -5.00
N LEU A 452 -3.48 -22.06 -5.54
CA LEU A 452 -4.18 -23.10 -4.77
C LEU A 452 -3.22 -24.14 -4.19
N GLY A 453 -2.24 -24.61 -4.97
CA GLY A 453 -1.21 -25.53 -4.53
C GLY A 453 -0.40 -24.96 -3.37
N ALA A 454 0.01 -23.69 -3.47
CA ALA A 454 0.75 -22.98 -2.44
C ALA A 454 -0.03 -22.89 -1.12
N VAL A 455 -1.34 -22.58 -1.17
CA VAL A 455 -2.21 -22.59 0.03
C VAL A 455 -2.22 -23.99 0.67
N ARG A 456 -2.48 -25.04 -0.12
CA ARG A 456 -2.56 -26.42 0.39
C ARG A 456 -1.27 -26.86 1.09
N LEU A 457 -0.12 -26.58 0.49
CA LEU A 457 1.19 -26.91 1.06
C LEU A 457 1.53 -26.07 2.30
N ALA A 458 1.17 -24.78 2.27
CA ALA A 458 1.49 -23.86 3.35
C ALA A 458 0.69 -24.12 4.63
N VAL A 459 -0.59 -24.52 4.53
CA VAL A 459 -1.47 -24.79 5.68
C VAL A 459 -0.84 -25.79 6.66
N GLY A 460 -0.30 -26.90 6.17
CA GLY A 460 0.34 -27.92 7.02
C GLY A 460 1.59 -27.41 7.74
N ARG A 461 2.38 -26.56 7.07
CA ARG A 461 3.58 -25.94 7.66
C ARG A 461 3.21 -24.92 8.74
N TRP A 462 2.22 -24.07 8.49
CA TRP A 462 1.79 -23.04 9.45
C TRP A 462 1.10 -23.64 10.68
N THR A 463 0.34 -24.73 10.50
CA THR A 463 -0.26 -25.47 11.61
C THR A 463 0.80 -25.99 12.58
N ARG A 464 1.97 -26.43 12.09
CA ARG A 464 3.08 -26.88 12.95
C ARG A 464 3.79 -25.72 13.64
N ARG A 465 4.11 -24.66 12.90
CA ARG A 465 4.84 -23.50 13.44
C ARG A 465 4.06 -22.77 14.53
N LEU A 466 2.78 -22.51 14.31
CA LEU A 466 1.94 -21.74 15.23
C LEU A 466 1.44 -22.56 16.44
N ARG A 467 1.72 -23.86 16.49
CA ARG A 467 1.56 -24.68 17.71
C ARG A 467 2.80 -24.64 18.63
N GLN A 468 3.94 -24.24 18.08
CA GLN A 468 5.24 -24.23 18.78
C GLN A 468 5.62 -22.84 19.29
N ALA A 469 4.95 -21.80 18.78
CA ALA A 469 5.01 -20.43 19.27
C ALA A 469 3.88 -20.22 20.29
#